data_AF-W5W4E8-F1
#
_entry.id   AF-W5W4E8-F1
#
_cell.length_a   1.000
_cell.length_b   1.000
_cell.length_c   1.000
_cell.angle_alpha   90.00
_cell.angle_beta   90.00
_cell.angle_gamma   90.00
#
_symmetry.space_group_name_H-M   'P 1'
#
loop_
_entity.id
_entity.type
_entity.pdbx_description
1 polymer ?
#
loop_
_entity_poly.entity_id
_entity_poly.type
_entity_poly.pdbx_seq_one_letter_code
_entity_poly.pdbx_strand_id
1 'polypeptide(L)'
;MSGDVVAQVALTAIIGAWKATQLARSPQRSSLRWVVATFAVATAGFAVTPLAGTDAAPGPPWFMWLAEALLSVMLYNLICVFLVSAREKRGQPARERVIWQAVPLAATVLALAVIAARMPSSVTATDQALALFRFVGNAYTAYGIGICLVWQRRYARLSHPWLARGLTVASVGLAVIGVAAVLTCLISALRLAGVDAPSWLELPRSVVMAGNLLFLVGVAAPGARVRWSASQVWWRHLQAYHRLRPLWTLLHGAFPEDSLTRAPVRPWRDVLSLRGVHRRFYRRVIECRDGLVRASGHLPPNQDLSGPTALAAWLLRALAVATASPRTGDQGLEAHPVAIPADGGLDSDVRELVALSRQLRTK
;
A
#
# COMPACT_ATOMS: atom_id res chain seq x y z
N MET A 1 -5.55 16.54 24.48
CA MET A 1 -5.97 15.83 23.24
C MET A 1 -6.64 14.53 23.66
N SER A 2 -7.86 14.25 23.17
CA SER A 2 -8.51 12.95 23.42
C SER A 2 -7.76 11.83 22.71
N GLY A 3 -7.85 10.60 23.23
CA GLY A 3 -7.17 9.43 22.65
C GLY A 3 -7.55 9.19 21.18
N ASP A 4 -8.78 9.52 20.79
CA ASP A 4 -9.28 9.37 19.42
C ASP A 4 -8.54 10.27 18.42
N VAL A 5 -8.25 11.52 18.79
CA VAL A 5 -7.53 12.46 17.91
C VAL A 5 -6.09 12.00 17.71
N VAL A 6 -5.43 11.55 18.78
CA VAL A 6 -4.07 10.98 18.70
C VAL A 6 -4.05 9.80 17.73
N ALA A 7 -5.03 8.90 17.85
CA ALA A 7 -5.16 7.74 16.99
C ALA A 7 -5.39 8.12 15.52
N GLN A 8 -6.24 9.11 15.24
CA GLN A 8 -6.48 9.60 13.89
C GLN A 8 -5.23 10.24 13.27
N VAL A 9 -4.56 11.13 13.99
CA VAL A 9 -3.31 11.78 13.53
C VAL A 9 -2.23 10.73 13.26
N ALA A 10 -2.04 9.78 14.16
CA ALA A 10 -1.06 8.71 13.99
C ALA A 10 -1.40 7.85 12.76
N LEU A 11 -2.67 7.47 12.60
CA LEU A 11 -3.12 6.65 11.47
C LEU A 11 -2.94 7.37 10.13
N THR A 12 -3.31 8.64 10.01
CA THR A 12 -3.12 9.40 8.78
C THR A 12 -1.64 9.65 8.48
N ALA A 13 -0.82 9.90 9.50
CA ALA A 13 0.62 10.07 9.34
C ALA A 13 1.29 8.77 8.85
N ILE A 14 0.95 7.62 9.44
CA ILE A 14 1.50 6.31 9.03
C ILE A 14 1.12 5.99 7.59
N ILE A 15 -0.17 6.16 7.22
CA ILE A 15 -0.63 5.91 5.86
C ILE A 15 0.02 6.91 4.88
N GLY A 16 0.13 8.18 5.26
CA GLY A 16 0.77 9.24 4.48
C GLY A 16 2.24 8.93 4.20
N ALA A 17 3.02 8.58 5.22
CA ALA A 17 4.43 8.19 5.09
C ALA A 17 4.57 6.95 4.19
N TRP A 18 3.68 5.97 4.34
CA TRP A 18 3.67 4.79 3.48
C TRP A 18 3.33 5.10 2.01
N LYS A 19 2.49 6.09 1.73
CA LYS A 19 2.21 6.56 0.36
C LYS A 19 3.33 7.43 -0.18
N ALA A 20 3.97 8.26 0.65
CA ALA A 20 5.13 9.07 0.26
C ALA A 20 6.32 8.20 -0.16
N THR A 21 6.58 7.10 0.56
CA THR A 21 7.62 6.14 0.14
C THR A 21 7.29 5.44 -1.19
N GLN A 22 6.00 5.28 -1.54
CA GLN A 22 5.61 4.79 -2.86
C GLN A 22 5.84 5.84 -3.94
N LEU A 23 5.56 7.10 -3.64
CA LEU A 23 5.77 8.21 -4.57
C LEU A 23 7.26 8.41 -4.87
N ALA A 24 8.11 8.36 -3.85
CA ALA A 24 9.56 8.44 -4.00
C ALA A 24 10.12 7.32 -4.91
N ARG A 25 9.47 6.15 -4.94
CA ARG A 25 9.84 5.02 -5.82
C ARG A 25 9.20 5.08 -7.21
N SER A 26 8.19 5.91 -7.42
CA SER A 26 7.42 5.98 -8.68
C SER A 26 6.87 7.41 -8.91
N PRO A 27 7.75 8.39 -9.18
CA PRO A 27 7.39 9.82 -9.22
C PRO A 27 6.50 10.22 -10.41
N GLN A 28 6.39 9.36 -11.43
CA GLN A 28 5.63 9.58 -12.66
C GLN A 28 4.11 9.46 -12.47
N ARG A 29 3.64 8.94 -11.31
CA ARG A 29 2.20 8.77 -11.04
C ARG A 29 1.59 10.04 -10.45
N SER A 30 0.91 10.83 -11.27
CA SER A 30 0.24 12.08 -10.89
C SER A 30 -0.80 11.89 -9.78
N SER A 31 -1.66 10.88 -9.89
CA SER A 31 -2.67 10.57 -8.86
C SER A 31 -2.08 10.30 -7.47
N LEU A 32 -0.87 9.73 -7.40
CA LEU A 32 -0.21 9.43 -6.12
C LEU A 32 0.27 10.69 -5.39
N ARG A 33 0.61 11.77 -6.13
CA ARG A 33 0.97 13.06 -5.54
C ARG A 33 -0.21 13.65 -4.76
N TRP A 34 -1.40 13.60 -5.35
CA TRP A 34 -2.64 14.05 -4.70
C TRP A 34 -3.00 13.21 -3.48
N VAL A 35 -2.75 11.89 -3.51
CA VAL A 35 -2.96 11.02 -2.35
C VAL A 35 -2.03 11.41 -1.20
N VAL A 36 -0.74 11.63 -1.48
CA VAL A 36 0.22 12.05 -0.45
C VAL A 36 -0.15 13.42 0.12
N ALA A 37 -0.53 14.38 -0.74
CA ALA A 37 -1.00 15.69 -0.32
C ALA A 37 -2.26 15.59 0.57
N THR A 38 -3.22 14.71 0.22
CA THR A 38 -4.42 14.46 1.01
C THR A 38 -4.06 14.04 2.43
N PHE A 39 -3.18 13.04 2.61
CA PHE A 39 -2.80 12.55 3.94
C PHE A 39 -1.94 13.54 4.73
N ALA A 40 -1.06 14.29 4.06
CA ALA A 40 -0.26 15.32 4.71
C ALA A 40 -1.16 16.44 5.27
N VAL A 41 -2.08 16.96 4.45
CA VAL A 41 -3.02 18.00 4.86
C VAL A 41 -4.03 17.47 5.90
N ALA A 42 -4.52 16.24 5.76
CA ALA A 42 -5.38 15.61 6.77
C ALA A 42 -4.71 15.54 8.14
N THR A 43 -3.43 15.13 8.18
CA THR A 43 -2.66 15.03 9.42
C THR A 43 -2.50 16.40 10.08
N ALA A 44 -2.20 17.44 9.30
CA ALA A 44 -2.14 18.81 9.80
C ALA A 44 -3.52 19.30 10.30
N GLY A 45 -4.59 19.05 9.54
CA GLY A 45 -5.96 19.41 9.92
C GLY A 45 -6.37 18.79 11.26
N PHE A 46 -6.22 17.48 11.42
CA PHE A 46 -6.54 16.77 12.66
C PHE A 46 -5.66 17.18 13.84
N ALA A 47 -4.41 17.59 13.60
CA ALA A 47 -3.54 18.12 14.65
C ALA A 47 -3.99 19.51 15.13
N VAL A 48 -4.60 20.32 14.25
CA VAL A 48 -5.12 21.66 14.59
C VAL A 48 -6.52 21.60 15.21
N THR A 49 -7.37 20.61 14.86
CA THR A 49 -8.76 20.51 15.35
C THR A 49 -8.93 20.67 16.87
N PRO A 50 -8.08 20.10 17.75
CA PRO A 50 -8.21 20.32 19.20
C PRO A 50 -8.07 21.79 19.63
N LEU A 51 -7.31 22.60 18.88
CA LEU A 51 -7.12 24.03 19.13
C LEU A 51 -8.34 24.86 18.70
N ALA A 52 -9.14 24.33 17.76
CA ALA A 52 -10.41 24.93 17.34
C ALA A 52 -11.53 24.77 18.37
N GLY A 53 -11.30 24.01 19.45
CA GLY A 53 -12.27 23.77 20.51
C GLY A 53 -13.27 22.66 20.21
N THR A 54 -14.41 22.69 20.89
CA THR A 54 -15.50 21.71 20.77
C THR A 54 -16.82 22.39 20.48
N ASP A 55 -17.88 21.63 20.22
CA ASP A 55 -19.19 22.19 19.91
C ASP A 55 -19.77 23.04 21.05
N ALA A 56 -19.51 22.62 22.30
CA ALA A 56 -19.94 23.31 23.51
C ALA A 56 -19.01 24.47 23.91
N ALA A 57 -17.73 24.38 23.57
CA ALA A 57 -16.72 25.39 23.89
C ALA A 57 -15.85 25.68 22.65
N PRO A 58 -16.31 26.59 21.76
CA PRO A 58 -15.56 26.99 20.59
C PRO A 58 -14.21 27.60 20.97
N GLY A 59 -13.16 27.27 20.22
CA GLY A 59 -11.85 27.87 20.39
C GLY A 59 -11.75 29.24 19.69
N PRO A 60 -10.53 29.80 19.60
CA PRO A 60 -10.31 31.06 18.90
C PRO A 60 -10.70 30.94 17.40
N PRO A 61 -11.37 31.95 16.81
CA PRO A 61 -11.87 31.91 15.43
C PRO A 61 -10.81 31.54 14.38
N TRP A 62 -9.56 31.97 14.57
CA TRP A 62 -8.47 31.67 13.64
C TRP A 62 -8.04 30.19 13.65
N PHE A 63 -8.11 29.50 14.78
CA PHE A 63 -7.85 28.06 14.83
C PHE A 63 -8.99 27.26 14.22
N MET A 64 -10.24 27.72 14.41
CA MET A 64 -11.40 27.14 13.71
C MET A 64 -11.28 27.27 12.21
N TRP A 65 -10.96 28.49 11.72
CA TRP A 65 -10.71 28.73 10.30
C TRP A 65 -9.59 27.84 9.77
N LEU A 66 -8.45 27.78 10.46
CA LEU A 66 -7.31 26.98 10.02
C LEU A 66 -7.67 25.49 9.94
N ALA A 67 -8.36 24.95 10.94
CA ALA A 67 -8.81 23.56 10.94
C ALA A 67 -9.74 23.28 9.74
N GLU A 68 -10.77 24.10 9.54
CA GLU A 68 -11.73 23.92 8.43
C GLU A 68 -11.12 24.15 7.06
N ALA A 69 -10.19 25.11 6.92
CA ALA A 69 -9.47 25.34 5.68
C ALA A 69 -8.59 24.15 5.32
N LEU A 70 -7.87 23.56 6.29
CA LEU A 70 -7.07 22.35 6.07
C LEU A 70 -7.96 21.15 5.69
N LEU A 71 -9.09 20.94 6.37
CA LEU A 71 -10.02 19.86 6.01
C LEU A 71 -10.66 20.07 4.64
N SER A 72 -10.96 21.32 4.26
CA SER A 72 -11.46 21.66 2.93
C SER A 72 -10.41 21.41 1.84
N VAL A 73 -9.14 21.79 2.08
CA VAL A 73 -8.02 21.50 1.16
C VAL A 73 -7.78 20.00 1.05
N MET A 74 -7.87 19.25 2.16
CA MET A 74 -7.82 17.79 2.14
C MET A 74 -8.92 17.21 1.25
N LEU A 75 -10.17 17.68 1.40
CA LEU A 75 -11.29 17.20 0.58
C LEU A 75 -11.11 17.55 -0.89
N TYR A 76 -10.63 18.74 -1.21
CA TYR A 76 -10.23 19.11 -2.58
C TYR A 76 -9.17 18.18 -3.15
N ASN A 77 -8.12 17.87 -2.37
CA ASN A 77 -7.09 16.91 -2.79
C ASN A 77 -7.70 15.53 -3.07
N LEU A 78 -8.66 15.09 -2.26
CA LEU A 78 -9.39 13.84 -2.46
C LEU A 78 -10.25 13.85 -3.73
N ILE A 79 -10.94 14.96 -4.02
CA ILE A 79 -11.65 15.15 -5.30
C ILE A 79 -10.66 15.00 -6.46
N CYS A 80 -9.51 15.66 -6.39
CA CYS A 80 -8.46 15.57 -7.40
C CYS A 80 -7.93 14.15 -7.57
N VAL A 81 -7.74 13.38 -6.49
CA VAL A 81 -7.34 11.96 -6.57
C VAL A 81 -8.32 11.18 -7.45
N PHE A 82 -9.62 11.24 -7.15
CA PHE A 82 -10.61 10.44 -7.89
C PHE A 82 -10.85 10.95 -9.30
N LEU A 83 -10.88 12.28 -9.49
CA LEU A 83 -11.07 12.90 -10.78
C LEU A 83 -9.91 12.59 -11.74
N VAL A 84 -8.67 12.76 -11.29
CA VAL A 84 -7.48 12.45 -12.09
C VAL A 84 -7.42 10.96 -12.38
N SER A 85 -7.64 10.11 -11.36
CA SER A 85 -7.59 8.65 -11.52
C SER A 85 -8.66 8.11 -12.49
N ALA A 86 -9.87 8.67 -12.48
CA ALA A 86 -10.94 8.30 -13.41
C ALA A 86 -10.67 8.75 -14.85
N ARG A 87 -10.03 9.92 -15.02
CA ARG A 87 -9.74 10.50 -16.35
C ARG A 87 -8.48 9.95 -16.98
N GLU A 88 -7.42 9.69 -16.20
CA GLU A 88 -6.21 8.98 -16.65
C GLU A 88 -6.56 7.62 -17.28
N LYS A 89 -7.47 6.86 -16.65
CA LYS A 89 -7.97 5.59 -17.21
C LYS A 89 -8.75 5.71 -18.51
N ARG A 90 -9.27 6.91 -18.81
CA ARG A 90 -10.01 7.20 -20.04
C ARG A 90 -9.16 7.95 -21.08
N GLY A 91 -7.88 8.21 -20.79
CA GLY A 91 -6.99 8.99 -21.66
C GLY A 91 -7.37 10.47 -21.79
N GLN A 92 -8.16 11.02 -20.86
CA GLN A 92 -8.65 12.40 -20.96
C GLN A 92 -7.83 13.37 -20.10
N PRO A 93 -7.61 14.62 -20.54
CA PRO A 93 -6.95 15.64 -19.73
C PRO A 93 -7.81 15.97 -18.49
N ALA A 94 -7.16 16.05 -17.33
CA ALA A 94 -7.79 16.35 -16.04
C ALA A 94 -7.56 17.78 -15.54
N ARG A 95 -6.57 18.49 -16.09
CA ARG A 95 -6.07 19.79 -15.58
C ARG A 95 -7.16 20.85 -15.49
N GLU A 96 -7.96 21.00 -16.55
CA GLU A 96 -9.01 22.01 -16.59
C GLU A 96 -10.04 21.82 -15.47
N ARG A 97 -10.51 20.58 -15.27
CA ARG A 97 -11.47 20.29 -14.20
C ARG A 97 -10.87 20.42 -12.81
N VAL A 98 -9.58 20.13 -12.63
CA VAL A 98 -8.89 20.38 -11.36
C VAL A 98 -8.92 21.88 -11.02
N ILE A 99 -8.63 22.74 -12.01
CA ILE A 99 -8.68 24.20 -11.84
C ILE A 99 -10.11 24.66 -11.50
N TRP A 100 -11.12 24.14 -12.21
CA TRP A 100 -12.52 24.46 -11.91
C TRP A 100 -12.94 24.08 -10.49
N GLN A 101 -12.40 22.99 -9.94
CA GLN A 101 -12.67 22.57 -8.56
C GLN A 101 -11.92 23.41 -7.52
N ALA A 102 -10.90 24.17 -7.91
CA ALA A 102 -10.21 25.09 -7.01
C ALA A 102 -11.04 26.36 -6.71
N VAL A 103 -11.95 26.75 -7.62
CA VAL A 103 -12.84 27.91 -7.44
C VAL A 103 -13.75 27.78 -6.21
N PRO A 104 -14.56 26.71 -6.05
CA PRO A 104 -15.41 26.57 -4.86
C PRO A 104 -14.60 26.43 -3.56
N LEU A 105 -13.40 25.81 -3.63
CA LEU A 105 -12.49 25.76 -2.48
C LEU A 105 -12.05 27.16 -2.07
N ALA A 106 -11.52 27.96 -3.01
CA ALA A 106 -11.03 29.29 -2.74
C ALA A 106 -12.14 30.19 -2.20
N ALA A 107 -13.33 30.14 -2.80
CA ALA A 107 -14.51 30.86 -2.32
C ALA A 107 -14.88 30.47 -0.88
N THR A 108 -14.86 29.17 -0.56
CA THR A 108 -15.17 28.68 0.80
C THR A 108 -14.12 29.15 1.81
N VAL A 109 -12.82 28.99 1.53
CA VAL A 109 -11.73 29.37 2.43
C VAL A 109 -11.74 30.88 2.69
N LEU A 110 -11.98 31.68 1.65
CA LEU A 110 -12.12 33.14 1.77
C LEU A 110 -13.36 33.52 2.58
N ALA A 111 -14.51 32.90 2.33
CA ALA A 111 -15.73 33.15 3.10
C ALA A 111 -15.53 32.82 4.59
N LEU A 112 -14.94 31.66 4.91
CA LEU A 112 -14.62 31.28 6.28
C LEU A 112 -13.62 32.25 6.93
N ALA A 113 -12.63 32.74 6.17
CA ALA A 113 -11.67 33.73 6.68
C ALA A 113 -12.36 35.05 7.04
N VAL A 114 -13.24 35.54 6.16
CA VAL A 114 -14.02 36.77 6.39
C VAL A 114 -14.93 36.61 7.60
N ILE A 115 -15.63 35.47 7.73
CA ILE A 115 -16.50 35.22 8.88
C ILE A 115 -15.68 35.16 10.17
N ALA A 116 -14.56 34.41 10.18
CA ALA A 116 -13.68 34.31 11.35
C ALA A 116 -13.08 35.67 11.75
N ALA A 117 -12.73 36.53 10.80
CA ALA A 117 -12.25 37.89 11.07
C ALA A 117 -13.28 38.78 11.76
N ARG A 118 -14.57 38.51 11.54
CA ARG A 118 -15.70 39.28 12.11
C ARG A 118 -16.25 38.65 13.38
N MET A 119 -15.83 37.44 13.74
CA MET A 119 -16.27 36.80 14.98
C MET A 119 -15.63 37.48 16.19
N PRO A 120 -16.40 37.67 17.28
CA PRO A 120 -15.82 38.08 18.56
C PRO A 120 -14.85 37.01 19.09
N SER A 121 -13.90 37.40 19.94
CA SER A 121 -12.91 36.48 20.52
C SER A 121 -13.52 35.47 21.50
N SER A 122 -14.66 35.80 22.10
CA SER A 122 -15.46 34.93 22.98
C SER A 122 -16.75 34.52 22.28
N VAL A 123 -16.68 33.47 21.45
CA VAL A 123 -17.83 32.94 20.71
C VAL A 123 -18.59 31.96 21.59
N THR A 124 -19.90 32.14 21.72
CA THR A 124 -20.81 31.19 22.37
C THR A 124 -21.39 30.21 21.35
N ALA A 125 -21.82 29.04 21.82
CA ALA A 125 -22.41 28.01 20.96
C ALA A 125 -23.72 28.46 20.26
N THR A 126 -24.32 29.56 20.70
CA THR A 126 -25.56 30.15 20.18
C THR A 126 -25.33 31.30 19.19
N ASP A 127 -24.08 31.70 18.95
CA ASP A 127 -23.80 32.85 18.09
C ASP A 127 -24.15 32.58 16.62
N GLN A 128 -24.86 33.53 15.99
CA GLN A 128 -25.22 33.45 14.58
C GLN A 128 -23.99 33.39 13.66
N ALA A 129 -22.88 34.05 14.04
CA ALA A 129 -21.63 33.99 13.28
C ALA A 129 -21.05 32.56 13.27
N LEU A 130 -21.11 31.85 14.40
CA LEU A 130 -20.70 30.44 14.49
C LEU A 130 -21.59 29.54 13.64
N ALA A 131 -22.90 29.76 13.66
CA ALA A 131 -23.84 29.04 12.81
C ALA A 131 -23.53 29.26 11.32
N LEU A 132 -23.28 30.50 10.91
CA LEU A 132 -22.90 30.83 9.53
C LEU A 132 -21.59 30.16 9.11
N PHE A 133 -20.58 30.18 9.98
CA PHE A 133 -19.30 29.54 9.74
C PHE A 133 -19.45 28.03 9.55
N ARG A 134 -20.19 27.37 10.45
CA ARG A 134 -20.49 25.93 10.37
C ARG A 134 -21.30 25.60 9.11
N PHE A 135 -22.28 26.42 8.75
CA PHE A 135 -23.06 26.25 7.54
C PHE A 135 -22.15 26.24 6.30
N VAL A 136 -21.28 27.25 6.15
CA VAL A 136 -20.38 27.37 4.99
C VAL A 136 -19.40 26.19 4.91
N GLY A 137 -18.76 25.82 6.02
CA GLY A 137 -17.80 24.70 6.04
C GLY A 137 -18.47 23.35 5.73
N ASN A 138 -19.63 23.09 6.32
CA ASN A 138 -20.36 21.84 6.09
C ASN A 138 -21.02 21.79 4.70
N ALA A 139 -21.45 22.91 4.13
CA ALA A 139 -21.94 22.97 2.76
C ALA A 139 -20.85 22.59 1.76
N TYR A 140 -19.63 23.11 1.92
CA TYR A 140 -18.48 22.70 1.09
C TYR A 140 -18.12 21.22 1.30
N THR A 141 -18.18 20.75 2.55
CA THR A 141 -17.91 19.34 2.87
C THR A 141 -18.92 18.41 2.20
N ALA A 142 -20.22 18.71 2.27
CA ALA A 142 -21.27 17.95 1.60
C ALA A 142 -21.10 17.97 0.07
N TYR A 143 -20.81 19.14 -0.50
CA TYR A 143 -20.50 19.30 -1.93
C TYR A 143 -19.32 18.42 -2.36
N GLY A 144 -18.19 18.53 -1.66
CA GLY A 144 -16.97 17.81 -2.01
C GLY A 144 -17.12 16.29 -1.84
N ILE A 145 -17.84 15.85 -0.81
CA ILE A 145 -18.20 14.43 -0.61
C ILE A 145 -19.08 13.93 -1.75
N GLY A 146 -20.10 14.69 -2.15
CA GLY A 146 -20.95 14.33 -3.29
C GLY A 146 -20.15 14.13 -4.57
N ILE A 147 -19.23 15.04 -4.87
CA ILE A 147 -18.32 14.94 -6.01
C ILE A 147 -17.40 13.72 -5.90
N CYS A 148 -16.78 13.52 -4.73
CA CYS A 148 -15.94 12.36 -4.47
C CYS A 148 -16.70 11.06 -4.73
N LEU A 149 -17.92 10.90 -4.20
CA LEU A 149 -18.74 9.70 -4.40
C LEU A 149 -19.03 9.44 -5.88
N VAL A 150 -19.35 10.48 -6.65
CA VAL A 150 -19.61 10.36 -8.11
C VAL A 150 -18.35 9.88 -8.85
N TRP A 151 -17.21 10.52 -8.63
CA TRP A 151 -15.96 10.17 -9.32
C TRP A 151 -15.36 8.85 -8.83
N GLN A 152 -15.48 8.56 -7.55
CA GLN A 152 -15.06 7.31 -6.95
C GLN A 152 -15.87 6.13 -7.50
N ARG A 153 -17.20 6.25 -7.64
CA ARG A 153 -18.03 5.23 -8.29
C ARG A 153 -17.66 5.04 -9.76
N ARG A 154 -17.40 6.13 -10.49
CA ARG A 154 -16.91 6.06 -11.88
C ARG A 154 -15.55 5.36 -11.97
N TYR A 155 -14.64 5.66 -11.06
CA TYR A 155 -13.31 5.03 -11.00
C TYR A 155 -13.40 3.55 -10.61
N ALA A 156 -14.28 3.19 -9.67
CA ALA A 156 -14.51 1.81 -9.26
C ALA A 156 -15.01 0.94 -10.42
N ARG A 157 -15.90 1.46 -11.27
CA ARG A 157 -16.39 0.75 -12.48
C ARG A 157 -15.28 0.48 -13.51
N LEU A 158 -14.24 1.31 -13.56
CA LEU A 158 -13.09 1.14 -14.47
C LEU A 158 -11.95 0.33 -13.84
N SER A 159 -12.16 -0.24 -12.66
CA SER A 159 -11.11 -0.86 -11.85
C SER A 159 -11.32 -2.35 -11.70
N HIS A 160 -10.22 -3.07 -11.44
CA HIS A 160 -10.26 -4.51 -11.17
C HIS A 160 -11.20 -4.81 -9.99
N PRO A 161 -11.95 -5.93 -9.99
CA PRO A 161 -12.98 -6.21 -8.97
C PRO A 161 -12.53 -6.12 -7.51
N TRP A 162 -11.27 -6.44 -7.20
CA TRP A 162 -10.75 -6.29 -5.84
C TRP A 162 -10.58 -4.82 -5.42
N LEU A 163 -10.23 -3.94 -6.35
CA LEU A 163 -10.03 -2.51 -6.10
C LEU A 163 -11.39 -1.84 -5.99
N ALA A 164 -12.34 -2.25 -6.83
CA ALA A 164 -13.73 -1.83 -6.75
C ALA A 164 -14.32 -2.09 -5.35
N ARG A 165 -14.10 -3.27 -4.76
CA ARG A 165 -14.57 -3.57 -3.39
C ARG A 165 -14.03 -2.61 -2.33
N GLY A 166 -12.73 -2.33 -2.33
CA GLY A 166 -12.14 -1.36 -1.40
C GLY A 166 -12.71 0.05 -1.58
N LEU A 167 -12.90 0.47 -2.83
CA LEU A 167 -13.54 1.75 -3.16
C LEU A 167 -15.02 1.77 -2.74
N THR A 168 -15.76 0.67 -2.82
CA THR A 168 -17.14 0.60 -2.32
C THR A 168 -17.18 0.79 -0.81
N VAL A 169 -16.32 0.09 -0.07
CA VAL A 169 -16.20 0.27 1.40
C VAL A 169 -15.87 1.72 1.73
N ALA A 170 -14.91 2.32 1.02
CA ALA A 170 -14.58 3.73 1.21
C ALA A 170 -15.75 4.67 0.87
N SER A 171 -16.57 4.34 -0.13
CA SER A 171 -17.75 5.13 -0.49
C SER A 171 -18.82 5.09 0.60
N VAL A 172 -19.00 3.95 1.27
CA VAL A 172 -19.94 3.85 2.40
C VAL A 172 -19.47 4.75 3.54
N GLY A 173 -18.18 4.70 3.91
CA GLY A 173 -17.62 5.57 4.94
C GLY A 173 -17.80 7.05 4.59
N LEU A 174 -17.49 7.43 3.35
CA LEU A 174 -17.64 8.79 2.87
C LEU A 174 -19.11 9.25 2.83
N ALA A 175 -20.04 8.36 2.50
CA ALA A 175 -21.47 8.67 2.54
C ALA A 175 -21.96 8.94 3.96
N VAL A 176 -21.51 8.18 4.96
CA VAL A 176 -21.83 8.43 6.38
C VAL A 176 -21.34 9.82 6.82
N ILE A 177 -20.10 10.18 6.47
CA ILE A 177 -19.55 11.51 6.74
C ILE A 177 -20.37 12.59 6.00
N GLY A 178 -20.78 12.32 4.76
CA GLY A 178 -21.60 13.24 3.97
C GLY A 178 -22.96 13.50 4.58
N VAL A 179 -23.63 12.47 5.10
CA VAL A 179 -24.91 12.62 5.82
C VAL A 179 -24.71 13.49 7.06
N ALA A 180 -23.64 13.28 7.83
CA ALA A 180 -23.32 14.15 8.96
C ALA A 180 -23.10 15.60 8.56
N ALA A 181 -22.35 15.86 7.49
CA ALA A 181 -22.16 17.23 6.99
C ALA A 181 -23.49 17.87 6.56
N VAL A 182 -24.37 17.13 5.88
CA VAL A 182 -25.69 17.63 5.46
C VAL A 182 -26.58 17.95 6.67
N LEU A 183 -26.61 17.07 7.68
CA LEU A 183 -27.39 17.31 8.91
C LEU A 183 -26.86 18.51 9.69
N THR A 184 -25.53 18.64 9.85
CA THR A 184 -24.92 19.82 10.50
C THR A 184 -25.20 21.10 9.70
N CYS A 185 -25.19 21.03 8.37
CA CYS A 185 -25.58 22.14 7.51
C CYS A 185 -27.04 22.56 7.75
N LEU A 186 -27.96 21.59 7.82
CA LEU A 186 -29.38 21.83 8.12
C LEU A 186 -29.58 22.43 9.51
N ILE A 187 -28.93 21.89 10.54
CA ILE A 187 -28.95 22.42 11.92
C ILE A 187 -28.45 23.87 11.93
N SER A 188 -27.36 24.15 11.20
CA SER A 188 -26.80 25.50 11.13
C SER A 188 -27.74 26.47 10.41
N ALA A 189 -28.44 26.03 9.36
CA ALA A 189 -29.44 26.82 8.66
C ALA A 189 -30.67 27.13 9.54
N LEU A 190 -31.16 26.15 10.31
CA LEU A 190 -32.25 26.36 11.26
C LEU A 190 -31.87 27.41 12.33
N ARG A 191 -30.65 27.30 12.89
CA ARG A 191 -30.14 28.28 13.85
C ARG A 191 -30.02 29.69 13.27
N LEU A 192 -29.60 29.82 12.02
CA LEU A 192 -29.57 31.11 11.32
C LEU A 192 -30.97 31.70 11.11
N ALA A 193 -31.99 30.85 10.99
CA ALA A 193 -33.39 31.27 10.95
C ALA A 193 -33.99 31.55 12.34
N GLY A 194 -33.21 31.43 13.42
CA GLY A 194 -33.68 31.59 14.79
C GLY A 194 -34.53 30.42 15.31
N VAL A 195 -34.45 29.26 14.66
CA VAL A 195 -35.19 28.04 15.02
C VAL A 195 -34.28 27.07 15.75
N ASP A 196 -34.72 26.58 16.90
CA ASP A 196 -34.02 25.53 17.63
C ASP A 196 -34.07 24.21 16.86
N ALA A 197 -32.89 23.65 16.60
CA ALA A 197 -32.79 22.39 15.89
C ALA A 197 -33.17 21.22 16.83
N PRO A 198 -34.04 20.29 16.38
CA PRO A 198 -34.38 19.15 17.20
C PRO A 198 -33.20 18.18 17.36
N SER A 199 -33.04 17.60 18.55
CA SER A 199 -31.90 16.77 18.94
C SER A 199 -31.73 15.50 18.09
N TRP A 200 -32.79 14.98 17.48
CA TRP A 200 -32.71 13.79 16.62
C TRP A 200 -31.97 14.03 15.30
N LEU A 201 -31.72 15.28 14.92
CA LEU A 201 -30.88 15.63 13.77
C LEU A 201 -29.37 15.50 14.07
N GLU A 202 -28.99 15.47 15.35
CA GLU A 202 -27.60 15.36 15.75
C GLU A 202 -27.11 13.92 15.61
N LEU A 203 -26.18 13.69 14.69
CA LEU A 203 -25.55 12.39 14.56
C LEU A 203 -24.54 12.17 15.70
N PRO A 204 -24.57 11.01 16.37
CA PRO A 204 -23.58 10.70 17.39
C PRO A 204 -22.16 10.75 16.81
N ARG A 205 -21.22 11.34 17.56
CA ARG A 205 -19.80 11.43 17.18
C ARG A 205 -19.19 10.07 16.80
N SER A 206 -19.61 9.00 17.47
CA SER A 206 -19.18 7.62 17.19
C SER A 206 -19.52 7.18 15.76
N VAL A 207 -20.65 7.61 15.21
CA VAL A 207 -21.07 7.29 13.83
C VAL A 207 -20.15 7.96 12.81
N VAL A 208 -19.82 9.24 13.02
CA VAL A 208 -18.88 9.97 12.16
C VAL A 208 -17.48 9.34 12.24
N MET A 209 -17.04 8.95 13.44
CA MET A 209 -15.76 8.27 13.64
C MET A 209 -15.72 6.90 12.93
N ALA A 210 -16.80 6.13 13.02
CA ALA A 210 -16.94 4.88 12.27
C ALA A 210 -16.89 5.11 10.75
N GLY A 211 -17.54 6.17 10.25
CA GLY A 211 -17.46 6.59 8.84
C GLY A 211 -16.03 6.90 8.39
N ASN A 212 -15.26 7.64 9.20
CA ASN A 212 -13.85 7.94 8.96
C ASN A 212 -13.00 6.66 8.92
N LEU A 213 -13.17 5.74 9.88
CA LEU A 213 -12.45 4.47 9.90
C LEU A 213 -12.78 3.61 8.69
N LEU A 214 -14.06 3.52 8.32
CA LEU A 214 -14.51 2.76 7.17
C LEU A 214 -13.93 3.33 5.86
N PHE A 215 -13.87 4.66 5.74
CA PHE A 215 -13.21 5.34 4.63
C PHE A 215 -11.72 4.99 4.54
N LEU A 216 -10.98 5.12 5.65
CA LEU A 216 -9.55 4.83 5.72
C LEU A 216 -9.24 3.35 5.39
N VAL A 217 -10.02 2.43 5.95
CA VAL A 217 -9.91 0.99 5.64
C VAL A 217 -10.14 0.73 4.16
N GLY A 218 -11.19 1.32 3.57
CA GLY A 218 -11.49 1.14 2.15
C GLY A 218 -10.38 1.66 1.22
N VAL A 219 -9.75 2.78 1.56
CA VAL A 219 -8.63 3.36 0.79
C VAL A 219 -7.33 2.57 0.99
N ALA A 220 -7.08 2.05 2.19
CA ALA A 220 -5.86 1.32 2.52
C ALA A 220 -5.87 -0.13 2.01
N ALA A 221 -7.02 -0.80 2.07
CA ALA A 221 -7.14 -2.24 1.82
C ALA A 221 -6.60 -2.73 0.47
N PRO A 222 -6.85 -2.08 -0.68
CA PRO A 222 -6.32 -2.52 -1.97
C PRO A 222 -4.78 -2.48 -2.00
N GLY A 223 -4.19 -1.43 -1.42
CA GLY A 223 -2.73 -1.29 -1.35
C GLY A 223 -2.10 -2.29 -0.38
N ALA A 224 -2.77 -2.55 0.75
CA ALA A 224 -2.33 -3.54 1.73
C ALA A 224 -2.35 -4.95 1.13
N ARG A 225 -3.39 -5.30 0.38
CA ARG A 225 -3.53 -6.61 -0.28
C ARG A 225 -2.43 -6.88 -1.31
N VAL A 226 -2.10 -5.90 -2.16
CA VAL A 226 -0.99 -6.05 -3.15
C VAL A 226 0.35 -6.24 -2.45
N ARG A 227 0.58 -5.54 -1.33
CA ARG A 227 1.79 -5.76 -0.54
C ARG A 227 1.78 -7.10 0.16
N TRP A 228 0.64 -7.53 0.70
CA TRP A 228 0.50 -8.83 1.33
C TRP A 228 0.85 -9.96 0.35
N SER A 229 0.32 -9.93 -0.88
CA SER A 229 0.68 -10.91 -1.91
C SER A 229 2.16 -10.86 -2.28
N ALA A 230 2.74 -9.66 -2.40
CA ALA A 230 4.17 -9.51 -2.67
C ALA A 230 5.04 -10.06 -1.52
N SER A 231 4.64 -9.82 -0.26
CA SER A 231 5.31 -10.34 0.93
C SER A 231 5.18 -11.86 1.03
N GLN A 232 4.03 -12.44 0.67
CA GLN A 232 3.86 -13.90 0.60
C GLN A 232 4.77 -14.54 -0.45
N VAL A 233 4.91 -13.93 -1.63
CA VAL A 233 5.86 -14.39 -2.67
C VAL A 233 7.29 -14.28 -2.16
N TRP A 234 7.64 -13.17 -1.53
CA TRP A 234 8.96 -12.95 -0.94
C TRP A 234 9.29 -13.98 0.14
N TRP A 235 8.36 -14.25 1.04
CA TRP A 235 8.55 -15.27 2.08
C TRP A 235 8.75 -16.67 1.49
N ARG A 236 7.99 -17.03 0.44
CA ARG A 236 8.18 -18.29 -0.27
C ARG A 236 9.58 -18.41 -0.89
N HIS A 237 10.05 -17.38 -1.59
CA HIS A 237 11.41 -17.36 -2.13
C HIS A 237 12.49 -17.41 -1.05
N LEU A 238 12.29 -16.73 0.08
CA LEU A 238 13.24 -16.74 1.19
C LEU A 238 13.30 -18.12 1.88
N GLN A 239 12.15 -18.75 2.10
CA GLN A 239 12.09 -20.13 2.61
C GLN A 239 12.77 -21.11 1.64
N ALA A 240 12.47 -21.02 0.34
CA ALA A 240 13.09 -21.87 -0.67
C ALA A 240 14.62 -21.65 -0.74
N TYR A 241 15.07 -20.39 -0.71
CA TYR A 241 16.49 -20.03 -0.66
C TYR A 241 17.23 -20.69 0.51
N HIS A 242 16.63 -20.66 1.72
CA HIS A 242 17.22 -21.33 2.89
C HIS A 242 17.15 -22.87 2.78
N ARG A 243 16.07 -23.42 2.24
CA ARG A 243 15.91 -24.87 2.04
C ARG A 243 16.86 -25.44 1.00
N LEU A 244 17.29 -24.64 0.02
CA LEU A 244 18.31 -25.02 -0.97
C LEU A 244 19.75 -24.93 -0.44
N ARG A 245 19.96 -24.39 0.76
CA ARG A 245 21.32 -24.20 1.31
C ARG A 245 22.12 -25.52 1.39
N PRO A 246 21.59 -26.66 1.91
CA PRO A 246 22.34 -27.91 2.01
C PRO A 246 22.83 -28.42 0.65
N LEU A 247 21.93 -28.48 -0.35
CA LEU A 247 22.29 -28.87 -1.72
C LEU A 247 23.35 -27.94 -2.31
N TRP A 248 23.15 -26.63 -2.18
CA TRP A 248 24.10 -25.64 -2.66
C TRP A 248 25.48 -25.79 -2.02
N THR A 249 25.56 -26.01 -0.70
CA THR A 249 26.85 -26.19 -0.01
C THR A 249 27.60 -27.44 -0.47
N LEU A 250 26.89 -28.53 -0.78
CA LEU A 250 27.51 -29.76 -1.28
C LEU A 250 28.03 -29.60 -2.70
N LEU A 251 27.20 -29.06 -3.60
CA LEU A 251 27.58 -28.81 -4.99
C LEU A 251 28.72 -27.80 -5.09
N HIS A 252 28.64 -26.70 -4.34
CA HIS A 252 29.64 -25.65 -4.39
C HIS A 252 30.97 -26.04 -3.74
N GLY A 253 30.93 -26.97 -2.77
CA GLY A 253 32.15 -27.56 -2.21
C GLY A 253 32.91 -28.44 -3.20
N ALA A 254 32.20 -29.16 -4.08
CA ALA A 254 32.82 -29.99 -5.11
C ALA A 254 33.16 -29.21 -6.39
N PHE A 255 32.39 -28.16 -6.71
CA PHE A 255 32.56 -27.33 -7.91
C PHE A 255 32.61 -25.84 -7.54
N PRO A 256 33.75 -25.33 -7.02
CA PRO A 256 33.88 -23.93 -6.61
C PRO A 256 33.85 -22.94 -7.79
N GLU A 257 34.28 -23.40 -8.98
CA GLU A 257 34.32 -22.65 -10.25
C GLU A 257 32.94 -22.15 -10.69
N ASP A 258 31.85 -22.81 -10.26
CA ASP A 258 30.48 -22.50 -10.67
C ASP A 258 29.84 -21.36 -9.86
N SER A 259 30.61 -20.72 -8.96
CA SER A 259 30.11 -19.50 -8.30
C SER A 259 30.08 -18.34 -9.27
N LEU A 260 28.87 -17.81 -9.52
CA LEU A 260 28.68 -16.57 -10.29
C LEU A 260 29.18 -15.37 -9.48
N THR A 261 30.49 -15.16 -9.36
CA THR A 261 31.18 -14.14 -8.55
C THR A 261 30.90 -12.71 -9.04
N ARG A 262 29.67 -12.23 -8.82
CA ARG A 262 29.34 -10.81 -8.88
C ARG A 262 28.90 -10.36 -7.50
N ALA A 263 29.82 -9.71 -6.79
CA ALA A 263 29.62 -9.17 -5.45
C ALA A 263 28.43 -8.18 -5.42
N PRO A 264 27.50 -8.28 -4.44
CA PRO A 264 26.42 -7.32 -4.30
C PRO A 264 26.94 -5.99 -3.75
N VAL A 265 26.50 -4.88 -4.34
CA VAL A 265 26.95 -3.50 -4.04
C VAL A 265 26.65 -3.09 -2.60
N ARG A 266 25.67 -3.70 -1.89
CA ARG A 266 25.40 -3.49 -0.44
C ARG A 266 24.72 -4.72 0.24
N PRO A 267 25.43 -5.56 1.01
CA PRO A 267 24.96 -6.89 1.45
C PRO A 267 23.67 -6.89 2.29
N TRP A 268 23.61 -6.13 3.38
CA TRP A 268 22.46 -5.89 4.27
C TRP A 268 21.18 -5.35 3.62
N ARG A 269 21.24 -4.31 2.79
CA ARG A 269 20.04 -3.79 2.09
C ARG A 269 19.49 -4.78 1.07
N ASP A 270 20.34 -5.59 0.45
CA ASP A 270 19.92 -6.65 -0.47
C ASP A 270 19.35 -7.88 0.23
N VAL A 271 19.72 -8.16 1.50
CA VAL A 271 19.10 -9.25 2.29
C VAL A 271 17.62 -8.97 2.54
N LEU A 272 17.27 -7.70 2.79
CA LEU A 272 15.90 -7.30 3.18
C LEU A 272 15.07 -6.74 2.02
N SER A 273 15.66 -6.53 0.84
CA SER A 273 14.89 -6.02 -0.31
C SER A 273 14.22 -7.16 -1.09
N LEU A 274 12.99 -6.92 -1.54
CA LEU A 274 12.24 -7.82 -2.41
C LEU A 274 13.07 -8.24 -3.64
N ARG A 275 13.79 -7.29 -4.25
CA ARG A 275 14.61 -7.51 -5.45
C ARG A 275 15.87 -8.33 -5.13
N GLY A 276 16.49 -8.08 -3.99
CA GLY A 276 17.72 -8.76 -3.56
C GLY A 276 17.48 -10.24 -3.23
N VAL A 277 16.40 -10.55 -2.50
CA VAL A 277 16.02 -11.94 -2.23
C VAL A 277 15.65 -12.68 -3.51
N HIS A 278 14.88 -12.05 -4.40
CA HIS A 278 14.54 -12.67 -5.68
C HIS A 278 15.79 -12.99 -6.50
N ARG A 279 16.72 -12.04 -6.65
CA ARG A 279 17.97 -12.26 -7.39
C ARG A 279 18.83 -13.39 -6.78
N ARG A 280 18.97 -13.42 -5.46
CA ARG A 280 19.75 -14.46 -4.75
C ARG A 280 19.09 -15.83 -4.83
N PHE A 281 17.76 -15.87 -4.75
CA PHE A 281 16.98 -17.07 -4.93
C PHE A 281 17.20 -17.66 -6.32
N TYR A 282 16.98 -16.89 -7.39
CA TYR A 282 17.21 -17.35 -8.78
C TYR A 282 18.65 -17.78 -9.02
N ARG A 283 19.62 -16.99 -8.53
CA ARG A 283 21.03 -17.33 -8.67
C ARG A 283 21.35 -18.68 -8.02
N ARG A 284 20.86 -18.93 -6.79
CA ARG A 284 21.08 -20.21 -6.11
C ARG A 284 20.42 -21.38 -6.84
N VAL A 285 19.26 -21.17 -7.47
CA VAL A 285 18.59 -22.19 -8.29
C VAL A 285 19.45 -22.55 -9.50
N ILE A 286 19.96 -21.55 -10.23
CA ILE A 286 20.84 -21.75 -11.39
C ILE A 286 22.14 -22.47 -10.96
N GLU A 287 22.81 -22.01 -9.91
CA GLU A 287 24.04 -22.65 -9.41
C GLU A 287 23.80 -24.11 -8.97
N CYS A 288 22.63 -24.42 -8.39
CA CYS A 288 22.28 -25.82 -8.07
C CYS A 288 22.04 -26.65 -9.34
N ARG A 289 21.43 -26.08 -10.37
CA ARG A 289 21.19 -26.76 -11.64
C ARG A 289 22.48 -27.02 -12.40
N ASP A 290 23.35 -26.02 -12.50
CA ASP A 290 24.64 -26.13 -13.16
C ASP A 290 25.52 -27.19 -12.45
N GLY A 291 25.54 -27.18 -11.11
CA GLY A 291 26.24 -28.20 -10.33
C GLY A 291 25.68 -29.61 -10.53
N LEU A 292 24.36 -29.79 -10.68
CA LEU A 292 23.76 -31.09 -10.98
C LEU A 292 24.10 -31.58 -12.40
N VAL A 293 24.08 -30.68 -13.38
CA VAL A 293 24.47 -30.98 -14.76
C VAL A 293 25.94 -31.41 -14.81
N ARG A 294 26.83 -30.73 -14.10
CA ARG A 294 28.24 -31.13 -14.02
C ARG A 294 28.45 -32.45 -13.26
N ALA A 295 27.72 -32.66 -12.18
CA ALA A 295 27.74 -33.94 -11.47
C ALA A 295 27.30 -35.10 -12.37
N SER A 296 26.37 -34.85 -13.32
CA SER A 296 25.86 -35.89 -14.22
C SER A 296 26.94 -36.54 -15.10
N GLY A 297 27.93 -35.77 -15.55
CA GLY A 297 29.01 -36.32 -16.37
C GLY A 297 29.93 -37.30 -15.64
N HIS A 298 29.91 -37.32 -14.31
CA HIS A 298 30.83 -38.18 -13.53
C HIS A 298 30.31 -39.62 -13.33
N LEU A 299 29.08 -39.92 -13.76
CA LEU A 299 28.48 -41.25 -13.65
C LEU A 299 27.76 -41.62 -14.96
N PRO A 300 27.66 -42.92 -15.31
CA PRO A 300 26.98 -43.35 -16.52
C PRO A 300 25.48 -43.00 -16.50
N PRO A 301 24.88 -42.64 -17.65
CA PRO A 301 23.51 -42.09 -17.75
C PRO A 301 22.38 -43.07 -17.41
N ASN A 302 22.67 -44.36 -17.34
CA ASN A 302 21.66 -45.44 -17.31
C ASN A 302 21.23 -45.86 -15.89
N GLN A 303 21.08 -44.90 -14.97
CA GLN A 303 20.56 -45.17 -13.62
C GLN A 303 19.10 -44.73 -13.50
N ASP A 304 18.26 -45.60 -12.95
CA ASP A 304 16.89 -45.26 -12.62
C ASP A 304 16.87 -44.29 -11.43
N LEU A 305 16.70 -43.00 -11.73
CA LEU A 305 16.68 -41.90 -10.75
C LEU A 305 15.25 -41.60 -10.27
N SER A 306 14.40 -42.63 -10.21
CA SER A 306 13.03 -42.53 -9.75
C SER A 306 12.96 -42.16 -8.26
N GLY A 307 12.79 -40.86 -8.01
CA GLY A 307 12.51 -40.30 -6.68
C GLY A 307 13.69 -39.60 -5.99
N PRO A 308 13.40 -38.68 -5.06
CA PRO A 308 14.40 -37.76 -4.50
C PRO A 308 15.47 -38.46 -3.64
N THR A 309 15.19 -39.64 -3.09
CA THR A 309 16.15 -40.40 -2.27
C THR A 309 17.18 -41.14 -3.12
N ALA A 310 16.75 -41.75 -4.24
CA ALA A 310 17.64 -42.37 -5.22
C ALA A 310 18.56 -41.31 -5.85
N LEU A 311 17.99 -40.16 -6.20
CA LEU A 311 18.70 -39.01 -6.72
C LEU A 311 19.73 -38.45 -5.72
N ALA A 312 19.40 -38.35 -4.43
CA ALA A 312 20.34 -37.92 -3.39
C ALA A 312 21.53 -38.89 -3.25
N ALA A 313 21.28 -40.21 -3.27
CA ALA A 313 22.33 -41.21 -3.19
C ALA A 313 23.21 -41.26 -4.45
N TRP A 314 22.61 -41.03 -5.62
CA TRP A 314 23.34 -40.85 -6.87
C TRP A 314 24.24 -39.61 -6.82
N LEU A 315 23.71 -38.47 -6.36
CA LEU A 315 24.47 -37.23 -6.29
C LEU A 315 25.69 -37.36 -5.38
N LEU A 316 25.54 -37.95 -4.19
CA LEU A 316 26.67 -38.17 -3.28
C LEU A 316 27.76 -39.05 -3.91
N ARG A 317 27.38 -40.08 -4.69
CA ARG A 317 28.34 -40.90 -5.44
C ARG A 317 29.04 -40.10 -6.54
N ALA A 318 28.30 -39.30 -7.30
CA ALA A 318 28.86 -38.45 -8.35
C ALA A 318 29.88 -37.44 -7.76
N LEU A 319 29.55 -36.82 -6.64
CA LEU A 319 30.43 -35.89 -5.94
C LEU A 319 31.69 -36.58 -5.40
N ALA A 320 31.56 -37.79 -4.84
CA ALA A 320 32.71 -38.56 -4.38
C ALA A 320 33.69 -38.86 -5.54
N VAL A 321 33.17 -39.28 -6.69
CA VAL A 321 33.98 -39.52 -7.91
C VAL A 321 34.65 -38.23 -8.39
N ALA A 322 33.91 -37.11 -8.43
CA ALA A 322 34.45 -35.81 -8.82
C ALA A 322 35.60 -35.36 -7.90
N THR A 323 35.48 -35.57 -6.58
CA THR A 323 36.54 -35.22 -5.63
C THR A 323 37.75 -36.15 -5.68
N ALA A 324 37.55 -37.44 -5.98
CA ALA A 324 38.63 -38.43 -6.06
C ALA A 324 39.43 -38.34 -7.37
N SER A 325 38.84 -37.76 -8.42
CA SER A 325 39.50 -37.50 -9.69
C SER A 325 39.23 -36.07 -10.14
N PRO A 326 39.89 -35.08 -9.51
CA PRO A 326 39.80 -33.68 -9.94
C PRO A 326 40.41 -33.57 -11.34
N ARG A 327 39.57 -33.59 -12.37
CA ARG A 327 40.02 -33.50 -13.76
C ARG A 327 40.18 -32.04 -14.15
N THR A 328 41.38 -31.69 -14.58
CA THR A 328 41.76 -30.39 -15.11
C THR A 328 41.25 -30.23 -16.54
N GLY A 329 40.16 -29.48 -16.71
CA GLY A 329 39.69 -29.03 -18.03
C GLY A 329 38.47 -29.75 -18.59
N ASP A 330 37.86 -29.09 -19.58
CA ASP A 330 36.60 -29.39 -20.28
C ASP A 330 36.68 -30.67 -21.14
N GLN A 331 37.08 -31.78 -20.53
CA GLN A 331 37.11 -33.09 -21.19
C GLN A 331 35.68 -33.63 -21.32
N GLY A 332 34.97 -33.16 -22.35
CA GLY A 332 33.91 -33.86 -23.08
C GLY A 332 32.98 -34.74 -22.26
N LEU A 333 32.47 -34.25 -21.14
CA LEU A 333 31.42 -34.95 -20.40
C LEU A 333 30.11 -34.76 -21.16
N GLU A 334 29.49 -35.86 -21.62
CA GLU A 334 28.08 -35.85 -21.99
C GLU A 334 27.27 -35.54 -20.73
N ALA A 335 27.05 -34.25 -20.48
CA ALA A 335 26.25 -33.78 -19.38
C ALA A 335 24.78 -33.94 -19.75
N HIS A 336 24.02 -34.62 -18.89
CA HIS A 336 22.60 -34.85 -19.11
C HIS A 336 21.79 -34.07 -18.07
N PRO A 337 20.65 -33.47 -18.47
CA PRO A 337 19.77 -32.82 -17.52
C PRO A 337 19.20 -33.86 -16.54
N VAL A 338 19.57 -33.72 -15.26
CA VAL A 338 19.14 -34.61 -14.16
C VAL A 338 18.06 -33.92 -13.33
N ALA A 339 17.07 -34.69 -12.85
CA ALA A 339 15.93 -34.19 -12.08
C ALA A 339 15.10 -33.18 -12.87
N ILE A 340 14.59 -33.57 -14.04
CA ILE A 340 13.72 -32.69 -14.82
C ILE A 340 12.30 -32.84 -14.26
N PRO A 341 11.64 -31.73 -13.88
CA PRO A 341 10.30 -31.80 -13.36
C PRO A 341 9.31 -32.29 -14.41
N ALA A 342 8.40 -33.18 -13.99
CA ALA A 342 7.31 -33.66 -14.84
C ALA A 342 6.40 -32.52 -15.31
N ASP A 343 6.18 -31.52 -14.44
CA ASP A 343 5.47 -30.29 -14.79
C ASP A 343 6.47 -29.20 -15.21
N GLY A 344 6.23 -28.56 -16.36
CA GLY A 344 7.04 -27.43 -16.82
C GLY A 344 6.97 -26.20 -15.89
N GLY A 345 8.07 -25.46 -15.80
CA GLY A 345 8.14 -24.16 -15.13
C GLY A 345 9.00 -24.12 -13.87
N LEU A 346 9.50 -22.92 -13.55
CA LEU A 346 10.46 -22.70 -12.46
C LEU A 346 9.97 -23.15 -11.08
N ASP A 347 8.69 -22.93 -10.75
CA ASP A 347 8.15 -23.33 -9.44
C ASP A 347 8.15 -24.85 -9.25
N SER A 348 8.05 -25.61 -10.35
CA SER A 348 8.15 -27.07 -10.35
C SER A 348 9.58 -27.54 -10.14
N ASP A 349 10.50 -26.95 -10.90
CA ASP A 349 11.94 -27.14 -10.77
C ASP A 349 12.42 -26.90 -9.31
N VAL A 350 12.03 -25.76 -8.73
CA VAL A 350 12.39 -25.41 -7.35
C VAL A 350 11.84 -26.42 -6.33
N ARG A 351 10.66 -27.00 -6.56
CA ARG A 351 10.11 -28.02 -5.66
C ARG A 351 10.97 -29.28 -5.66
N GLU A 352 11.44 -29.72 -6.83
CA GLU A 352 12.31 -30.89 -6.94
C GLU A 352 13.67 -30.65 -6.28
N LEU A 353 14.30 -29.51 -6.54
CA LEU A 353 15.57 -29.15 -5.90
C LEU A 353 15.43 -29.06 -4.37
N VAL A 354 14.32 -28.53 -3.87
CA VAL A 354 14.03 -28.49 -2.42
C VAL A 354 13.77 -29.90 -1.86
N ALA A 355 13.13 -30.79 -2.61
CA ALA A 355 12.93 -32.19 -2.21
C ALA A 355 14.26 -32.95 -2.12
N LEU A 356 15.13 -32.78 -3.11
CA LEU A 356 16.49 -33.32 -3.12
C LEU A 356 17.31 -32.79 -1.94
N SER A 357 17.33 -31.46 -1.75
CA SER A 357 18.04 -30.81 -0.64
C SER A 357 17.56 -31.31 0.74
N ARG A 358 16.29 -31.66 0.87
CA ARG A 358 15.74 -32.23 2.12
C ARG A 358 16.29 -33.63 2.38
N GLN A 359 16.38 -34.48 1.36
CA GLN A 359 16.93 -35.84 1.47
C GLN A 359 18.42 -35.83 1.83
N LEU A 360 19.16 -34.82 1.36
CA LEU A 360 20.57 -34.61 1.71
C LEU A 360 20.79 -34.09 3.14
N ARG A 361 19.74 -33.64 3.83
CA ARG A 361 19.84 -33.16 5.23
C ARG A 361 19.53 -34.25 6.25
N THR A 362 18.87 -35.33 5.83
CA THR A 362 18.48 -36.47 6.67
C THR A 362 19.52 -37.59 6.70
N LYS A 363 20.57 -37.47 5.90
CA LYS A 363 21.77 -38.30 5.92
C LYS A 363 22.92 -37.45 6.43
#